data_AF-A0A165T4V2-F1
#
_entry.id   AF-A0A165T4V2-F1
#
_cell.length_a   1.000
_cell.length_b   1.000
_cell.length_c   1.000
_cell.angle_alpha   90.00
_cell.angle_beta   90.00
_cell.angle_gamma   90.00
#
_symmetry.space_group_name_H-M   'P 1'
#
loop_
_entity.id
_entity.type
_entity.pdbx_description
1 polymer ?
#
loop_
_entity_poly.entity_id
_entity_poly.type
_entity_poly.pdbx_seq_one_letter_code
_entity_poly.pdbx_strand_id
1 'polypeptide(L)'
;MRTSWKPRRYHTWMLSLKRDELIARPHFASVLDHVHESLRLYPAMANDGRAAVHADVIPLNEPITTPSGQVLRGIRVDAGHVWVSVLFLRKRNSLCL
;
A
#
# COMPACT_ATOMS: atom_id res chain seq x y z
N MET A 1 -15.36 35.13 48.91
CA MET A 1 -15.42 33.70 48.52
C MET A 1 -14.46 33.49 47.36
N ARG A 2 -13.35 32.80 47.58
CA ARG A 2 -12.28 32.59 46.59
C ARG A 2 -12.44 31.15 46.08
N THR A 3 -12.98 30.96 44.87
CA THR A 3 -13.16 29.64 44.27
C THR A 3 -11.79 29.04 43.99
N SER A 4 -11.44 27.97 44.71
CA SER A 4 -10.19 27.24 44.49
C SER A 4 -10.28 26.50 43.16
N TRP A 5 -9.69 27.05 42.11
CA TRP A 5 -9.48 26.35 40.85
C TRP A 5 -8.40 25.27 41.08
N LYS A 6 -8.81 24.01 41.19
CA LYS A 6 -7.88 22.88 41.18
C LYS A 6 -7.56 22.55 39.71
N PRO A 7 -6.30 22.63 39.27
CA PRO A 7 -5.95 22.21 37.91
C PRO A 7 -6.22 20.72 37.79
N ARG A 8 -7.05 20.31 36.83
CA ARG A 8 -7.16 18.90 36.45
C ARG A 8 -5.79 18.47 35.96
N ARG A 9 -5.19 17.50 36.66
CA ARG A 9 -3.94 16.85 36.25
C ARG A 9 -4.19 16.08 34.96
N TYR A 10 -4.05 16.76 33.82
CA TYR A 10 -3.80 16.11 32.53
C TYR A 10 -2.31 15.73 32.51
N HIS A 11 -1.89 14.85 33.40
CA HIS A 11 -0.51 14.36 33.42
C HIS A 11 -0.49 13.05 32.64
N THR A 12 -0.09 13.19 31.37
CA THR A 12 0.71 12.22 30.63
C THR A 12 0.26 10.76 30.70
N TRP A 13 -0.84 10.45 30.01
CA TRP A 13 -1.07 9.09 29.50
C TRP A 13 -0.55 9.00 28.07
N MET A 14 0.76 9.20 27.90
CA MET A 14 1.43 8.72 26.70
C MET A 14 1.67 7.24 26.98
N LEU A 15 0.65 6.42 26.73
CA LEU A 15 0.69 4.98 26.91
C LEU A 15 1.93 4.46 26.17
N SER A 16 2.84 3.79 26.90
CA SER A 16 3.88 2.95 26.30
C SER A 16 3.20 1.73 25.69
N LEU A 17 2.46 1.98 24.61
CA LEU A 17 1.59 1.02 23.99
C LEU A 17 2.47 0.21 23.04
N LYS A 18 2.87 -0.98 23.48
CA LYS A 18 3.69 -1.87 22.68
C LYS A 18 2.87 -2.41 21.52
N ARG A 19 3.48 -2.48 20.34
CA ARG A 19 2.85 -2.96 19.10
C ARG A 19 2.12 -4.30 19.31
N ASP A 20 2.75 -5.23 20.00
CA ASP A 20 2.21 -6.59 20.18
C ASP A 20 0.95 -6.60 21.05
N GLU A 21 0.89 -5.73 22.07
CA GLU A 21 -0.28 -5.55 22.93
C GLU A 21 -1.44 -4.85 22.21
N LEU A 22 -1.14 -4.09 21.15
CA LEU A 22 -2.14 -3.44 20.31
C LEU A 22 -2.76 -4.42 19.31
N ILE A 23 -1.93 -5.23 18.66
CA ILE A 23 -2.36 -6.22 17.66
C ILE A 23 -3.13 -7.37 18.30
N ALA A 24 -2.76 -7.78 19.52
CA ALA A 24 -3.43 -8.85 20.25
C ALA A 24 -4.88 -8.52 20.68
N ARG A 25 -5.33 -7.26 20.53
CA ARG A 25 -6.69 -6.86 20.90
C ARG A 25 -7.69 -7.27 19.81
N PRO A 26 -8.79 -7.96 20.16
CA PRO A 26 -9.73 -8.50 19.17
C PRO A 26 -10.32 -7.46 18.21
N HIS A 27 -10.55 -6.23 18.69
CA HIS A 27 -11.08 -5.14 17.88
C HIS A 27 -10.04 -4.51 16.94
N PHE A 28 -8.74 -4.61 17.26
CA PHE A 28 -7.68 -4.03 16.43
C PHE A 28 -7.39 -4.85 15.18
N ALA A 29 -7.61 -6.17 15.20
CA ALA A 29 -7.48 -7.00 14.01
C ALA A 29 -8.38 -6.49 12.87
N SER A 30 -9.65 -6.20 13.16
CA SER A 30 -10.60 -5.63 12.19
C SER A 30 -10.18 -4.25 11.67
N VAL A 31 -9.56 -3.42 12.54
CA VAL A 31 -9.03 -2.10 12.16
C VAL A 31 -7.86 -2.25 11.19
N LEU A 32 -6.95 -3.21 11.41
CA LEU A 32 -5.82 -3.45 10.51
C LEU A 32 -6.31 -3.90 9.13
N ASP A 33 -7.31 -4.77 9.07
CA ASP A 33 -7.93 -5.17 7.81
C ASP A 33 -8.57 -3.98 7.09
N HIS A 34 -9.25 -3.10 7.83
CA HIS A 34 -9.81 -1.86 7.27
C HIS A 34 -8.73 -0.92 6.73
N VAL A 35 -7.62 -0.77 7.46
CA VAL A 35 -6.49 0.08 7.04
C VAL A 35 -5.83 -0.51 5.79
N HIS A 36 -5.64 -1.84 5.74
CA HIS A 36 -5.10 -2.52 4.57
C HIS A 36 -5.99 -2.34 3.34
N GLU A 37 -7.30 -2.51 3.48
CA GLU A 37 -8.25 -2.34 2.39
C GLU A 37 -8.37 -0.87 1.95
N SER A 38 -8.34 0.05 2.91
CA SER A 38 -8.31 1.50 2.63
C SER A 38 -7.06 1.87 1.83
N LEU A 39 -5.88 1.36 2.19
CA LEU A 39 -4.63 1.60 1.44
C LEU A 39 -4.55 0.81 0.12
N ARG A 40 -5.36 -0.25 -0.05
CA ARG A 40 -5.52 -0.94 -1.34
C ARG A 40 -6.29 -0.08 -2.32
N LEU A 41 -7.36 0.58 -1.85
CA LEU A 41 -8.22 1.45 -2.66
C LEU A 41 -7.67 2.87 -2.83
N TYR A 42 -7.05 3.40 -1.78
CA TYR A 42 -6.54 4.76 -1.65
C TYR A 42 -5.09 4.71 -1.14
N PRO A 43 -4.12 4.35 -1.99
CA PRO A 43 -2.73 4.28 -1.57
C PRO A 43 -2.24 5.69 -1.18
N ALA A 44 -1.42 5.76 -0.14
CA ALA A 44 -0.82 7.02 0.31
C ALA A 44 0.05 7.68 -0.78
N MET A 45 0.60 6.88 -1.69
CA MET A 45 1.26 7.34 -2.91
C MET A 45 0.70 6.60 -4.12
N ALA A 46 0.21 7.35 -5.09
CA ALA A 46 -0.34 6.82 -6.33
C ALA A 46 0.73 6.21 -7.26
N ASN A 47 1.96 6.70 -7.12
CA ASN A 47 3.04 6.56 -8.09
C ASN A 47 4.33 6.18 -7.34
N ASP A 48 4.96 5.07 -7.74
CA ASP A 48 6.33 4.71 -7.40
C ASP A 48 7.08 4.51 -8.71
N GLY A 49 8.22 5.18 -8.83
CA GLY A 49 9.02 5.25 -10.04
C GLY A 49 10.27 4.39 -9.92
N ARG A 50 10.61 3.65 -10.97
CA ARG A 50 11.93 3.03 -11.14
C ARG A 50 12.49 3.41 -12.50
N ALA A 51 13.75 3.81 -12.54
CA ALA A 51 14.51 4.01 -13.77
C ALA A 51 15.33 2.75 -14.07
N ALA A 52 15.20 2.20 -15.28
CA ALA A 52 16.01 1.07 -15.70
C ALA A 52 17.47 1.53 -15.91
N VAL A 53 18.41 0.98 -15.14
CA VAL A 53 19.84 1.33 -15.30
C VAL A 53 20.41 0.74 -16.59
N HIS A 54 19.88 -0.41 -17.01
CA HIS A 54 20.25 -1.13 -18.22
C HIS A 54 19.00 -1.64 -18.94
N ALA A 55 19.15 -1.99 -20.22
CA ALA A 55 18.08 -2.65 -20.96
C ALA A 55 17.79 -4.02 -20.35
N ASP A 56 16.51 -4.35 -20.17
CA ASP A 56 16.06 -5.58 -19.53
C ASP A 56 14.69 -6.02 -20.06
N VAL A 57 14.26 -7.23 -19.71
CA VAL A 57 12.96 -7.79 -20.06
C VAL A 57 12.19 -8.12 -18.79
N ILE A 58 11.09 -7.40 -18.56
CA ILE A 58 10.17 -7.71 -17.46
C ILE A 58 9.31 -8.91 -17.88
N PRO A 59 9.39 -10.07 -17.20
CA PRO A 59 8.57 -11.22 -17.53
C PRO A 59 7.10 -10.96 -17.18
N LEU A 60 6.20 -11.44 -18.03
CA LEU A 60 4.76 -11.44 -17.74
C LEU A 60 4.39 -12.73 -17.02
N ASN A 61 3.50 -12.64 -16.02
CA ASN A 61 2.98 -13.83 -15.33
C ASN A 61 2.18 -14.72 -16.28
N GLU A 62 1.42 -14.10 -17.19
CA GLU A 62 0.64 -14.76 -18.23
C GLU A 62 0.95 -14.14 -19.59
N PRO A 63 1.03 -14.94 -20.68
CA PRO A 63 1.27 -14.41 -22.02
C PRO A 63 0.11 -13.51 -22.47
N ILE A 64 0.44 -12.41 -23.16
CA ILE A 64 -0.56 -11.50 -23.74
C ILE A 64 -0.54 -11.66 -25.25
N THR A 65 -1.72 -11.88 -25.85
CA THR A 65 -1.88 -11.90 -27.30
C THR A 65 -2.24 -10.50 -27.79
N THR A 66 -1.40 -9.96 -28.67
CA THR A 66 -1.64 -8.66 -29.32
C THR A 66 -2.72 -8.76 -30.40
N PRO A 67 -3.31 -7.62 -30.85
CA PRO A 67 -4.28 -7.64 -31.95
C PRO A 67 -3.73 -8.20 -33.27
N SER A 68 -2.40 -8.19 -33.47
CA SER A 68 -1.74 -8.81 -34.62
C SER A 68 -1.55 -10.33 -34.48
N GLY A 69 -1.98 -10.93 -33.36
CA GLY A 69 -1.82 -12.35 -33.06
C GLY A 69 -0.45 -12.72 -32.46
N GLN A 70 0.45 -11.76 -32.27
CA GLN A 70 1.73 -12.02 -31.62
C GLN A 70 1.54 -12.29 -30.12
N VAL A 71 2.17 -13.36 -29.63
CA VAL A 71 2.19 -13.72 -28.20
C VAL A 71 3.41 -13.08 -27.53
N LEU A 72 3.17 -12.23 -26.54
CA LEU A 72 4.19 -11.60 -25.72
C LEU A 72 4.29 -12.32 -24.38
N ARG A 73 5.51 -12.72 -23.99
CA ARG A 73 5.81 -13.31 -22.68
C ARG A 73 6.58 -12.36 -21.75
N GLY A 74 6.94 -11.19 -22.26
CA GLY A 74 7.72 -10.20 -21.53
C GLY A 74 7.64 -8.83 -22.21
N ILE A 75 7.90 -7.79 -21.43
CA ILE A 75 7.97 -6.40 -21.86
C ILE A 75 9.44 -6.00 -21.88
N ARG A 76 9.94 -5.56 -23.05
CA ARG A 76 11.29 -5.00 -23.16
C ARG A 76 11.30 -3.58 -22.60
N VAL A 77 12.32 -3.27 -21.82
CA VAL A 77 12.53 -1.96 -21.21
C VAL A 77 13.94 -1.51 -21.56
N ASP A 78 14.09 -0.31 -22.11
CA ASP A 78 15.39 0.26 -22.43
C ASP A 78 16.02 0.97 -21.23
N ALA A 79 17.34 1.11 -21.25
CA ALA A 79 18.05 1.89 -20.25
C ALA A 79 17.54 3.35 -20.21
N GLY A 80 17.33 3.89 -19.01
CA GLY A 80 16.77 5.22 -18.77
C GLY A 80 15.25 5.28 -18.77
N HIS A 81 14.54 4.21 -19.13
CA HIS A 81 13.07 4.20 -19.10
C HIS A 81 12.56 4.21 -17.66
N VAL A 82 11.58 5.07 -17.37
CA VAL A 82 10.98 5.24 -16.04
C VAL A 82 9.58 4.64 -16.01
N TRP A 83 9.37 3.62 -15.18
CA TRP A 83 8.05 3.01 -15.00
C TRP A 83 7.41 3.52 -13.71
N VAL A 84 6.13 3.92 -13.78
CA VAL A 84 5.37 4.47 -12.65
C VAL A 84 4.05 3.72 -12.52
N SER A 85 3.84 2.96 -11.43
CA SER A 85 2.50 2.43 -11.15
C SER A 85 2.35 1.84 -9.75
N VAL A 86 1.51 2.47 -8.91
CA VAL A 86 0.94 1.81 -7.71
C VAL A 86 -0.57 1.62 -7.87
N LEU A 87 -1.24 2.56 -8.54
CA LEU A 87 -2.70 2.54 -8.72
C LEU A 87 -3.22 1.41 -9.62
N PHE A 88 -2.48 1.00 -10.65
CA PHE A 88 -2.98 0.02 -11.63
C PHE A 88 -2.67 -1.44 -11.26
N LEU A 89 -1.76 -1.69 -10.32
CA LEU A 89 -1.32 -3.06 -9.98
C LEU A 89 -2.21 -3.76 -8.94
N ARG A 90 -2.95 -3.02 -8.08
CA ARG A 90 -3.76 -3.60 -6.98
C ARG A 90 -5.25 -3.81 -7.25
N LYS A 91 -5.78 -3.29 -8.37
CA LYS A 91 -7.22 -3.40 -8.71
C LYS A 91 -7.58 -4.62 -9.57
N ARG A 92 -6.63 -5.47 -9.98
CA ARG A 92 -6.88 -6.53 -10.97
C ARG A 92 -7.28 -7.92 -10.43
N ASN A 93 -7.16 -8.19 -9.12
CA ASN A 93 -7.36 -9.56 -8.57
C ASN A 93 -8.76 -9.83 -7.98
N SER A 94 -9.77 -9.01 -8.25
CA SER A 94 -11.12 -9.17 -7.66
C SER A 94 -12.22 -9.47 -8.69
N LEU A 95 -11.89 -10.09 -9.82
CA LEU A 95 -12.87 -10.60 -10.80
C LEU A 95 -12.65 -12.09 -11.09
N CYS A 96 -12.71 -12.89 -10.03
CA CYS A 96 -13.05 -14.32 -10.09
C CYS A 96 -13.90 -14.64 -8.86
N LEU A 97 -15.18 -14.28 -8.93
CA LEU A 97 -16.29 -14.85 -8.15
C LEU A 97 -17.50 -14.91 -9.09
#